data_AF-A0A927VGL9-F1
#
_entry.id   AF-A0A927VGL9-F1
#
_cell.length_a   1.000
_cell.length_b   1.000
_cell.length_c   1.000
_cell.angle_alpha   90.00
_cell.angle_beta   90.00
_cell.angle_gamma   90.00
#
_symmetry.space_group_name_H-M   'P 1'
#
loop_
_entity.id
_entity.type
_entity.pdbx_description
1 polymer ?
#
loop_
_entity_poly.entity_id
_entity_poly.type
_entity_poly.pdbx_seq_one_letter_code
_entity_poly.pdbx_strand_id
1 'polypeptide(L)'
;MEKRMKTFGDLLTVIVMVVLFLVILLLVVFSAVSYQKAVDIHDANNNTRAVLSYVITAVKANEAETVEVTERDGTPVLILSDAETGFEQQIYFQDGKVLESYGRAGAPLVPEDALVIGEAKSFEIGYLTENLLEIRTDLGNSYVNIRQ
;
A
#
# COMPACT_ATOMS: atom_id res chain seq x y z
N MET A 1 -14.67 -32.92 46.45
CA MET A 1 -13.44 -32.35 45.85
C MET A 1 -13.54 -32.22 44.34
N GLU A 2 -14.03 -33.24 43.63
CA GLU A 2 -14.17 -33.27 42.15
C GLU A 2 -14.96 -32.10 41.53
N LYS A 3 -16.09 -31.70 42.15
CA LYS A 3 -16.93 -30.58 41.65
C LYS A 3 -16.20 -29.23 41.69
N ARG A 4 -15.35 -28.97 42.70
CA ARG A 4 -14.53 -27.74 42.78
C ARG A 4 -13.42 -27.72 41.74
N MET A 5 -12.89 -28.88 41.37
CA MET A 5 -11.81 -29.00 40.38
C MET A 5 -12.33 -28.83 38.94
N LYS A 6 -13.55 -29.34 38.64
CA LYS A 6 -14.25 -29.03 37.38
C LYS A 6 -14.57 -27.55 37.24
N THR A 7 -15.18 -26.93 38.24
CA THR A 7 -15.48 -25.48 38.20
C THR A 7 -14.22 -24.61 38.09
N PHE A 8 -13.11 -25.02 38.71
CA PHE A 8 -11.83 -24.33 38.56
C PHE A 8 -11.22 -24.51 37.16
N GLY A 9 -11.30 -25.72 36.59
CA GLY A 9 -10.89 -25.99 35.21
C GLY A 9 -11.73 -25.23 34.19
N ASP A 10 -13.06 -25.22 34.36
CA ASP A 10 -13.99 -24.50 33.51
C ASP A 10 -13.74 -22.98 33.58
N LEU A 11 -13.49 -22.43 34.78
CA LEU A 11 -13.14 -21.03 34.96
C LEU A 11 -11.79 -20.68 34.31
N LEU A 12 -10.80 -21.56 34.45
CA LEU A 12 -9.49 -21.39 33.81
C LEU A 12 -9.63 -21.39 32.27
N THR A 13 -10.41 -22.31 31.71
CA THR A 13 -10.68 -22.37 30.27
C THR A 13 -11.37 -21.10 29.77
N VAL A 14 -12.39 -20.62 30.48
CA VAL A 14 -13.08 -19.37 30.13
C VAL A 14 -12.12 -18.17 30.15
N ILE A 15 -11.28 -18.07 31.18
CA ILE A 15 -10.27 -17.00 31.28
C ILE A 15 -9.29 -17.07 30.10
N VAL A 16 -8.77 -18.26 29.77
CA VAL A 16 -7.85 -18.44 28.65
C VAL A 16 -8.49 -18.05 27.32
N MET A 17 -9.76 -18.42 27.08
CA MET A 17 -10.47 -18.05 25.86
C MET A 17 -10.69 -16.53 25.75
N VAL A 18 -11.05 -15.86 26.85
CA VAL A 18 -11.21 -14.39 26.86
C VAL A 18 -9.89 -13.70 26.60
N VAL A 19 -8.79 -14.16 27.21
CA VAL A 19 -7.45 -13.61 26.98
C VAL A 19 -7.02 -13.82 25.53
N LEU A 20 -7.20 -15.02 24.97
CA LEU A 20 -6.89 -15.31 23.56
C LEU A 20 -7.72 -14.43 22.61
N PHE A 21 -9.02 -14.27 22.88
CA PHE A 21 -9.88 -13.40 22.08
C PHE A 21 -9.43 -11.94 22.13
N LEU A 22 -9.06 -11.44 23.31
CA LEU A 22 -8.50 -10.09 23.46
C LEU A 22 -7.16 -9.94 22.75
N VAL A 23 -6.28 -10.94 22.82
CA VAL A 23 -5.01 -10.94 22.08
C VAL A 23 -5.27 -10.92 20.57
N ILE A 24 -6.20 -11.72 20.06
CA ILE A 24 -6.58 -11.71 18.64
C ILE A 24 -7.20 -10.37 18.25
N LEU A 25 -8.10 -9.82 19.06
CA LEU A 25 -8.72 -8.50 18.82
C LEU A 25 -7.65 -7.41 18.79
N LEU A 26 -6.70 -7.43 19.72
CA LEU A 26 -5.55 -6.52 19.72
C LEU A 26 -4.70 -6.74 18.48
N LEU A 27 -4.40 -7.98 18.08
CA LEU A 27 -3.65 -8.27 16.85
C LEU A 27 -4.38 -7.76 15.59
N VAL A 28 -5.71 -7.81 15.54
CA VAL A 28 -6.52 -7.30 14.42
C VAL A 28 -6.57 -5.76 14.42
N VAL A 29 -6.74 -5.14 15.59
CA VAL A 29 -6.70 -3.68 15.72
C VAL A 29 -5.29 -3.16 15.43
N PHE A 30 -4.25 -3.86 15.89
CA PHE A 30 -2.86 -3.54 15.61
C PHE A 30 -2.42 -3.98 14.21
N SER A 31 -3.09 -4.90 13.51
CA SER A 31 -2.82 -5.13 12.08
C SER A 31 -3.38 -3.99 11.24
N ALA A 32 -4.52 -3.42 11.65
CA ALA A 32 -5.05 -2.21 11.04
C ALA A 32 -4.19 -0.97 11.35
N VAL A 33 -3.45 -0.96 12.47
CA VAL A 33 -2.61 0.19 12.90
C VAL A 33 -1.11 0.04 12.57
N SER A 34 -0.61 -1.18 12.33
CA SER A 34 0.84 -1.45 12.15
C SER A 34 1.33 -1.57 10.71
N TYR A 35 0.51 -1.27 9.70
CA TYR A 35 1.06 -0.87 8.39
C TYR A 35 1.56 0.58 8.40
N GLN A 36 1.14 1.40 9.38
CA GLN A 36 1.34 2.86 9.35
C GLN A 36 2.35 3.39 10.39
N LYS A 37 2.90 2.56 11.29
CA LYS A 37 3.79 3.03 12.37
C LYS A 37 5.12 2.25 12.47
N ALA A 38 5.74 1.95 11.34
CA ALA A 38 7.04 1.26 11.31
C ALA A 38 8.11 1.96 10.47
N VAL A 39 8.01 3.27 10.21
CA VAL A 39 9.12 4.02 9.61
C VAL A 39 9.28 5.37 10.29
N ASP A 40 9.41 5.37 11.61
CA ASP A 40 10.17 6.42 12.25
C ASP A 40 11.61 5.91 12.38
N ILE A 41 12.53 6.67 11.77
CA ILE A 41 13.99 6.75 12.01
C ILE A 41 14.89 6.26 10.85
N HIS A 42 15.40 7.28 10.13
CA HIS A 42 16.62 7.41 9.30
C HIS A 42 16.53 7.35 7.76
N ASP A 43 16.84 8.53 7.19
CA ASP A 43 17.10 8.93 5.80
C ASP A 43 15.90 9.10 4.86
N ALA A 44 15.47 10.34 4.66
CA ALA A 44 14.57 10.75 3.56
C ALA A 44 15.05 10.23 2.18
N ASN A 45 16.38 10.07 2.04
CA ASN A 45 17.02 9.49 0.87
C ASN A 45 16.73 7.98 0.72
N ASN A 46 16.68 7.24 1.83
CA ASN A 46 16.33 5.82 1.84
C ASN A 46 14.85 5.61 1.54
N ASN A 47 13.97 6.42 2.13
CA ASN A 47 12.54 6.39 1.86
C ASN A 47 12.22 6.74 0.38
N THR A 48 12.84 7.78 -0.19
CA THR A 48 12.62 8.12 -1.60
C THR A 48 13.13 7.03 -2.55
N ARG A 49 14.28 6.42 -2.24
CA ARG A 49 14.78 5.27 -3.01
C ARG A 49 13.84 4.08 -2.92
N ALA A 50 13.22 3.83 -1.77
CA ALA A 50 12.24 2.78 -1.60
C ALA A 50 10.99 3.03 -2.46
N VAL A 51 10.44 4.25 -2.43
CA VAL A 51 9.31 4.67 -3.29
C VAL A 51 9.64 4.47 -4.76
N LEU A 52 10.77 5.00 -5.24
CA LEU A 52 11.18 4.87 -6.64
C LEU A 52 11.38 3.40 -7.03
N SER A 53 12.08 2.61 -6.22
CA SER A 53 12.26 1.16 -6.47
C SER A 53 10.94 0.42 -6.53
N TYR A 54 10.00 0.75 -5.64
CA TYR A 54 8.68 0.14 -5.60
C TYR A 54 7.93 0.39 -6.90
N VAL A 55 7.76 1.67 -7.28
CA VAL A 55 7.01 2.05 -8.48
C VAL A 55 7.66 1.46 -9.74
N ILE A 56 8.99 1.49 -9.83
CA ILE A 56 9.73 0.85 -10.93
C ILE A 56 9.44 -0.65 -11.00
N THR A 57 9.40 -1.32 -9.85
CA THR A 57 9.15 -2.76 -9.78
C THR A 57 7.70 -3.07 -10.15
N ALA A 58 6.74 -2.28 -9.66
CA ALA A 58 5.33 -2.41 -9.97
C ALA A 58 5.07 -2.24 -11.47
N VAL A 59 5.64 -1.21 -12.11
CA VAL A 59 5.52 -1.03 -13.56
C VAL A 59 6.16 -2.19 -14.32
N LYS A 60 7.35 -2.66 -13.90
CA LYS A 60 8.03 -3.79 -14.55
C LYS A 60 7.34 -5.14 -14.39
N ALA A 61 6.50 -5.29 -13.36
CA ALA A 61 5.71 -6.50 -13.13
C ALA A 61 4.47 -6.56 -14.02
N ASN A 62 4.13 -5.46 -14.70
CA ASN A 62 2.97 -5.33 -15.55
C ASN A 62 3.39 -5.23 -17.02
N GLU A 63 2.50 -5.63 -17.93
CA GLU A 63 2.71 -5.51 -19.38
C GLU A 63 2.46 -4.07 -19.83
N ALA A 64 3.11 -3.60 -20.89
CA ALA A 64 2.99 -2.20 -21.31
C ALA A 64 1.55 -1.74 -21.60
N GLU A 65 0.71 -2.62 -22.15
CA GLU A 65 -0.71 -2.33 -22.44
C GLU A 65 -1.57 -2.10 -21.19
N THR A 66 -1.04 -2.48 -20.03
CA THR A 66 -1.74 -2.37 -18.75
C THR A 66 -1.29 -1.18 -17.91
N VAL A 67 -0.31 -0.41 -18.38
CA VAL A 67 0.28 0.72 -17.67
C VAL A 67 -0.22 2.02 -18.29
N GLU A 68 -0.97 2.81 -17.52
CA GLU A 68 -1.53 4.08 -17.95
C GLU A 68 -1.25 5.18 -16.92
N VAL A 69 -0.91 6.39 -17.37
CA VAL A 69 -0.95 7.59 -16.52
C VAL A 69 -2.16 8.42 -16.91
N THR A 70 -3.07 8.59 -15.97
CA THR A 70 -4.32 9.32 -16.18
C THR A 70 -4.55 10.32 -15.05
N GLU A 71 -5.56 11.18 -15.19
CA GLU A 71 -5.96 12.11 -14.14
C GLU A 71 -7.29 11.63 -13.54
N ARG A 72 -7.34 11.48 -12.21
CA ARG A 72 -8.57 11.21 -11.47
C ARG A 72 -8.76 12.27 -10.40
N ASP A 73 -9.91 12.93 -10.41
CA ASP A 73 -10.26 13.99 -9.45
C ASP A 73 -9.18 15.10 -9.32
N GLY A 74 -8.55 15.46 -10.44
CA GLY A 74 -7.46 16.46 -10.46
C GLY A 74 -6.09 15.96 -10.01
N THR A 75 -5.96 14.65 -9.73
CA THR A 75 -4.73 14.01 -9.27
C THR A 75 -4.16 13.11 -10.37
N PRO A 76 -2.87 13.25 -10.75
CA PRO A 76 -2.21 12.30 -11.61
C PRO A 76 -2.09 10.93 -10.94
N VAL A 77 -2.54 9.88 -11.62
CA VAL A 77 -2.55 8.50 -11.14
C VAL A 77 -1.88 7.59 -12.17
N LEU A 78 -0.95 6.77 -11.69
CA LEU A 78 -0.45 5.62 -12.43
C LEU A 78 -1.37 4.43 -12.18
N ILE A 79 -1.99 3.94 -13.24
CA ILE A 79 -2.88 2.80 -13.26
C ILE A 79 -2.11 1.59 -13.81
N LEU A 80 -2.15 0.49 -13.07
CA LEU A 80 -1.64 -0.82 -13.49
C LEU A 80 -2.82 -1.78 -13.52
N SER A 81 -3.36 -2.03 -14.71
CA SER A 81 -4.58 -2.81 -14.90
C SER A 81 -4.30 -4.30 -14.99
N ASP A 82 -5.16 -5.11 -14.39
CA ASP A 82 -5.22 -6.54 -14.63
C ASP A 82 -6.45 -6.82 -15.50
N ALA A 83 -6.22 -7.02 -16.80
CA ALA A 83 -7.28 -7.25 -17.77
C ALA A 83 -8.03 -8.57 -17.55
N GLU A 84 -7.42 -9.56 -16.88
CA GLU A 84 -8.06 -10.84 -16.62
C GLU A 84 -9.06 -10.73 -15.47
N THR A 85 -8.73 -9.93 -14.44
CA THR A 85 -9.55 -9.81 -13.23
C THR A 85 -10.47 -8.59 -13.24
N GLY A 86 -10.17 -7.57 -14.04
CA GLY A 86 -10.89 -6.28 -14.05
C GLY A 86 -10.60 -5.42 -12.83
N PHE A 87 -9.46 -5.68 -12.16
CA PHE A 87 -8.93 -4.88 -11.07
C PHE A 87 -7.75 -4.03 -11.55
N GLU A 88 -7.40 -3.02 -10.79
CA GLU A 88 -6.27 -2.14 -11.06
C GLU A 88 -5.56 -1.74 -9.77
N GLN A 89 -4.25 -1.55 -9.85
CA GLN A 89 -3.47 -0.81 -8.85
C GLN A 89 -3.44 0.65 -9.28
N GLN A 90 -3.70 1.55 -8.34
CA GLN A 90 -3.73 3.00 -8.54
C GLN A 90 -2.67 3.62 -7.65
N ILE A 91 -1.59 4.14 -8.23
CA ILE A 91 -0.49 4.78 -7.51
C ILE A 91 -0.54 6.29 -7.74
N TYR A 92 -0.62 7.08 -6.67
CA TYR A 92 -0.82 8.52 -6.74
C TYR A 92 -0.16 9.26 -5.57
N PHE A 93 -0.09 10.58 -5.69
CA PHE A 93 0.49 11.45 -4.67
C PHE A 93 -0.56 12.36 -4.05
N GLN A 94 -0.66 12.34 -2.72
CA GLN A 94 -1.56 13.20 -1.98
C GLN A 94 -1.01 13.49 -0.58
N ASP A 95 -1.13 14.73 -0.14
CA ASP A 95 -0.77 15.18 1.22
C ASP A 95 0.63 14.74 1.69
N GLY A 96 1.62 14.81 0.78
CA GLY A 96 3.02 14.48 1.09
C GLY A 96 3.31 12.97 1.12
N LYS A 97 2.39 12.14 0.62
CA LYS A 97 2.52 10.68 0.63
C LYS A 97 2.29 10.13 -0.77
N VAL A 98 3.07 9.11 -1.11
CA VAL A 98 2.81 8.25 -2.26
C VAL A 98 1.94 7.09 -1.77
N LEU A 99 0.74 7.00 -2.34
CA LEU A 99 -0.32 6.09 -1.94
C LEU A 99 -0.56 5.08 -3.05
N GLU A 100 -1.03 3.90 -2.65
CA GLU A 100 -1.50 2.86 -3.55
C GLU A 100 -2.88 2.34 -3.12
N SER A 101 -3.79 2.25 -4.07
CA SER A 101 -5.08 1.59 -3.88
C SER A 101 -5.20 0.43 -4.86
N TYR A 102 -5.74 -0.70 -4.40
CA TYR A 102 -6.08 -1.83 -5.26
C TYR A 102 -7.58 -2.03 -5.25
N GLY A 103 -8.21 -2.03 -6.43
CA GLY A 103 -9.66 -2.04 -6.53
C GLY A 103 -10.15 -2.37 -7.92
N ARG A 104 -11.46 -2.34 -8.12
CA ARG A 104 -12.05 -2.51 -9.45
C ARG A 104 -11.60 -1.37 -10.37
N ALA A 105 -11.46 -1.67 -11.66
CA ALA A 105 -11.16 -0.67 -12.66
C ALA A 105 -12.12 0.53 -12.59
N GLY A 106 -11.58 1.73 -12.50
CA GLY A 106 -12.33 2.98 -12.38
C GLY A 106 -12.86 3.28 -10.97
N ALA A 107 -12.45 2.54 -9.94
CA ALA A 107 -12.83 2.86 -8.56
C ALA A 107 -12.29 4.25 -8.15
N PRO A 108 -13.06 5.03 -7.36
CA PRO A 108 -12.61 6.34 -6.89
C PRO A 108 -11.39 6.21 -5.98
N LEU A 109 -10.61 7.29 -5.90
CA LEU A 109 -9.51 7.39 -4.95
C LEU A 109 -10.10 7.54 -3.54
N VAL A 110 -9.70 6.65 -2.63
CA VAL A 110 -10.09 6.67 -1.22
C VAL A 110 -8.80 6.64 -0.38
N PRO A 111 -8.17 7.81 -0.17
CA PRO A 111 -6.84 7.92 0.46
C PRO A 111 -6.79 7.33 1.87
N GLU A 112 -7.89 7.36 2.60
CA GLU A 112 -8.01 6.78 3.94
C GLU A 112 -7.86 5.25 3.97
N ASP A 113 -8.21 4.58 2.87
CA ASP A 113 -8.13 3.11 2.72
C ASP A 113 -6.88 2.68 1.92
N ALA A 114 -6.09 3.64 1.44
CA ALA A 114 -4.92 3.38 0.61
C ALA A 114 -3.69 2.94 1.43
N LEU A 115 -2.86 2.10 0.81
CA LEU A 115 -1.55 1.74 1.33
C LEU A 115 -0.61 2.94 1.17
N VAL A 116 0.11 3.29 2.23
CA VAL A 116 1.20 4.29 2.17
C VAL A 116 2.47 3.59 1.72
N ILE A 117 2.93 3.89 0.50
CA ILE A 117 4.21 3.37 -0.03
C ILE A 117 5.38 4.08 0.67
N GLY A 118 5.25 5.40 0.85
CA GLY A 118 6.25 6.23 1.52
C GLY A 118 5.91 7.72 1.45
N GLU A 119 6.71 8.53 2.13
CA GLU A 119 6.56 9.99 2.13
C GLU A 119 7.38 10.65 1.01
N ALA A 120 6.91 11.76 0.46
CA ALA A 120 7.68 12.54 -0.51
C ALA A 120 7.22 14.01 -0.47
N LYS A 121 8.08 14.96 -0.83
CA LYS A 121 7.62 16.37 -0.95
C LYS A 121 6.97 16.62 -2.30
N SER A 122 7.39 15.88 -3.32
CA SER A 122 6.76 15.84 -4.62
C SER A 122 6.86 14.44 -5.19
N PHE A 123 5.86 14.06 -5.97
CA PHE A 123 5.87 12.85 -6.75
C PHE A 123 5.03 13.09 -8.01
N GLU A 124 5.66 12.95 -9.16
CA GLU A 124 5.04 13.16 -10.45
C GLU A 124 5.43 12.00 -11.37
N ILE A 125 4.46 11.56 -12.17
CA ILE A 125 4.64 10.51 -13.16
C ILE A 125 4.19 11.07 -14.51
N GLY A 126 4.98 10.84 -15.54
CA GLY A 126 4.61 11.19 -16.90
C GLY A 126 5.36 10.38 -17.94
N TYR A 127 4.87 10.41 -19.17
CA TYR A 127 5.56 9.83 -20.32
C TYR A 127 6.55 10.84 -20.88
N LEU A 128 7.83 10.48 -20.92
CA LEU A 128 8.85 11.27 -21.62
C LEU A 128 8.86 10.93 -23.13
N THR A 129 8.58 9.67 -23.46
CA THR A 129 8.29 9.17 -24.81
C THR A 129 7.20 8.09 -24.72
N GLU A 130 6.72 7.57 -25.85
CA GLU A 130 5.64 6.56 -25.88
C GLU A 130 5.90 5.34 -24.96
N ASN A 131 7.16 4.93 -24.81
CA ASN A 131 7.54 3.73 -24.04
C ASN A 131 8.47 4.04 -22.85
N LEU A 132 8.57 5.30 -22.44
CA LEU A 132 9.46 5.70 -21.35
C LEU A 132 8.70 6.55 -20.33
N LEU A 133 8.42 5.94 -19.18
CA LEU A 133 7.91 6.62 -18.00
C LEU A 133 9.06 7.33 -17.28
N GLU A 134 8.83 8.59 -16.94
CA GLU A 134 9.62 9.35 -15.99
C GLU A 134 8.84 9.43 -14.67
N ILE A 135 9.53 9.07 -13.57
CA ILE A 135 9.04 9.22 -12.20
C ILE A 135 9.94 10.25 -11.52
N ARG A 136 9.36 11.39 -11.14
CA ARG A 136 10.06 12.52 -10.54
C ARG A 136 9.66 12.69 -9.08
N THR A 137 10.65 12.87 -8.22
CA THR A 137 10.48 13.16 -6.79
C THR A 137 11.34 14.33 -6.37
N ASP A 138 11.22 14.80 -5.13
CA ASP A 138 12.01 15.92 -4.61
C ASP A 138 13.51 15.61 -4.46
N LEU A 139 13.90 14.33 -4.45
CA LEU A 139 15.30 13.91 -4.35
C LEU A 139 15.88 13.38 -5.67
N GLY A 140 15.08 13.23 -6.72
CA GLY A 140 15.58 12.84 -8.04
C GLY A 140 14.54 12.19 -8.95
N ASN A 141 15.01 11.81 -10.12
CA ASN A 141 14.20 11.23 -11.19
C ASN A 141 14.64 9.79 -11.45
N SER A 142 13.71 8.96 -11.86
CA SER A 142 13.97 7.63 -12.39
C SER A 142 13.19 7.41 -13.68
N TYR A 143 13.73 6.55 -14.53
CA TYR A 143 13.14 6.26 -15.83
C TYR A 143 12.89 4.76 -15.93
N VAL A 144 11.70 4.40 -16.40
CA VAL A 144 11.31 3.02 -16.64
C VAL A 144 10.81 2.86 -18.07
N ASN A 145 11.39 1.90 -18.76
CA ASN A 145 10.92 1.52 -20.07
C ASN A 145 9.76 0.53 -19.91
N ILE A 146 8.65 0.86 -20.54
CA ILE A 146 7.48 -0.01 -20.67
C ILE A 146 7.66 -0.71 -22.01
N ARG A 147 8.39 -1.82 -21.99
CA ARG A 147 8.66 -2.57 -23.23
C ARG A 147 7.39 -3.27 -23.70
N GLN A 148 7.17 -3.20 -25.01
CA GLN A 148 6.27 -4.09 -25.76
C GLN A 148 6.90 -5.48 -25.90
#